data_AF-A0A1F9G0Q2-F1
#
_entry.id   AF-A0A1F9G0Q2-F1
#
_cell.length_a   1.000
_cell.length_b   1.000
_cell.length_c   1.000
_cell.angle_alpha   90.00
_cell.angle_beta   90.00
_cell.angle_gamma   90.00
#
_symmetry.space_group_name_H-M   'P 1'
#
loop_
_entity.id
_entity.type
_entity.pdbx_description
1 polymer ?
#
loop_
_entity_poly.entity_id
_entity_poly.type
_entity_poly.pdbx_seq_one_letter_code
_entity_poly.pdbx_strand_id
1 'polypeptide(L)'
;MAYRDLRSYLAALEERGKLKRVRKEVDKDWEIAAVCRQLFYKMAPAKRPALMFERIKGFNIPLVAGVLGASREIYAIGLETDTVEGINRKWDQALEKPIPPRIVKSGPCKENILMGDKVDIRKLPVPIWTVGEDPGPFFTSPYVITKDPETGVRNVGTYRMEVKGPNKTGFLIGKVQDAAWHVKKNDDQNKPTPVAVVIGADPSIGYVSVSKMSETLDEFAVAGGLRGEPVDLVPCETVPLEVPATAEIVLEGEIPANARELEGPFGEYTGYMGPAGQHPFFVIKCMTFRNNPIYQAFISQRPPSESSCIRGIGREWPLFKHLKYVLNLPVRDVRLKEAGGSGAYVVVSLKKQFEGQVKQTMYGIWSLRSGFGKITVVVDDDIDVRDDFAVDWALSWRVRPDKDVYIERDIQAVGLDPSQAPPSVPQHHPIRMVGSRVAIDATRKHEYPAISLPPKEHLDKVAAQWKEYGIED
;
A
#
# COMPACT_ATOMS: atom_id res chain seq x y z
N MET A 1 5.61 8.58 -22.76
CA MET A 1 5.19 7.27 -23.31
C MET A 1 5.17 6.33 -22.13
N ALA A 2 4.14 5.49 -22.05
CA ALA A 2 3.97 4.59 -20.92
C ALA A 2 5.21 3.72 -20.67
N TYR A 3 5.48 3.39 -19.41
CA TYR A 3 6.45 2.33 -19.13
C TYR A 3 5.98 1.04 -19.77
N ARG A 4 6.84 0.34 -20.52
CA ARG A 4 6.47 -0.92 -21.19
C ARG A 4 6.30 -2.07 -20.19
N ASP A 5 7.09 -2.05 -19.13
CA ASP A 5 7.20 -3.10 -18.12
C ASP A 5 7.98 -2.61 -16.88
N LEU A 6 8.12 -3.48 -15.88
CA LEU A 6 8.93 -3.22 -14.68
C LEU A 6 10.37 -2.78 -15.02
N ARG A 7 10.99 -3.37 -16.05
CA ARG A 7 12.39 -3.10 -16.41
C ARG A 7 12.57 -1.67 -16.91
N SER A 8 11.67 -1.20 -17.77
CA SER A 8 11.66 0.19 -18.24
C SER A 8 11.38 1.19 -17.12
N TYR A 9 10.53 0.82 -16.16
CA TYR A 9 10.26 1.64 -14.98
C TYR A 9 11.49 1.73 -14.05
N LEU A 10 12.18 0.62 -13.80
CA LEU A 10 13.41 0.61 -13.01
C LEU A 10 14.51 1.48 -13.63
N ALA A 11 14.62 1.48 -14.96
CA ALA A 11 15.54 2.37 -15.68
C ALA A 11 15.20 3.85 -15.46
N ALA A 12 13.91 4.21 -15.49
CA ALA A 12 13.47 5.59 -15.20
C ALA A 12 13.73 6.01 -13.75
N LEU A 13 13.55 5.10 -12.79
CA LEU A 13 13.94 5.36 -11.40
C LEU A 13 15.46 5.58 -11.26
N GLU A 14 16.27 4.79 -11.97
CA GLU A 14 17.73 4.93 -11.97
C GLU A 14 18.18 6.28 -12.56
N GLU A 15 17.62 6.67 -13.70
CA GLU A 15 17.88 7.97 -14.35
C GLU A 15 17.55 9.15 -13.43
N ARG A 16 16.47 9.06 -12.65
CA ARG A 16 16.05 10.08 -11.68
C ARG A 16 16.76 9.97 -10.32
N GLY A 17 17.75 9.08 -10.20
CA GLY A 17 18.50 8.86 -8.95
C GLY A 17 17.67 8.21 -7.82
N LYS A 18 16.49 7.68 -8.14
CA LYS A 18 15.54 7.02 -7.23
C LYS A 18 15.64 5.51 -7.19
N LEU A 19 16.59 4.90 -7.90
CA LEU A 19 16.97 3.50 -7.71
C LEU A 19 18.41 3.41 -7.23
N LYS A 20 18.67 2.57 -6.21
CA LYS A 20 20.02 2.22 -5.79
C LYS A 20 20.28 0.72 -5.93
N ARG A 21 21.34 0.40 -6.66
CA ARG A 21 21.85 -0.95 -6.84
C ARG A 21 22.73 -1.35 -5.66
N VAL A 22 22.28 -2.36 -4.92
CA VAL A 22 23.03 -2.98 -3.83
C VAL A 22 23.89 -4.07 -4.44
N ARG A 23 25.17 -3.73 -4.66
CA ARG A 23 26.15 -4.66 -5.25
C ARG A 23 26.63 -5.69 -4.24
N LYS A 24 26.64 -5.41 -2.94
CA LYS A 24 27.05 -6.39 -1.90
C LYS A 24 26.16 -7.64 -2.01
N GLU A 25 26.75 -8.83 -1.91
CA GLU A 25 25.95 -10.05 -1.75
C GLU A 25 25.20 -9.97 -0.41
N VAL A 26 23.90 -10.27 -0.45
CA VAL A 26 23.00 -10.22 0.72
C VAL A 26 22.32 -11.56 0.97
N ASP A 27 21.97 -11.80 2.21
CA ASP A 27 21.17 -12.96 2.63
C ASP A 27 19.67 -12.60 2.61
N LYS A 28 18.85 -13.41 1.92
CA LYS A 28 17.40 -13.18 1.84
C LYS A 28 16.68 -13.44 3.16
N ASP A 29 17.28 -14.23 4.06
CA ASP A 29 16.64 -14.68 5.29
C ASP A 29 16.77 -13.66 6.43
N TRP A 30 17.59 -12.61 6.26
CA TRP A 30 17.68 -11.52 7.24
C TRP A 30 18.21 -10.18 6.69
N GLU A 31 19.20 -10.16 5.78
CA GLU A 31 19.87 -8.91 5.37
C GLU A 31 18.94 -8.01 4.56
N ILE A 32 18.14 -8.56 3.64
CA ILE A 32 17.26 -7.76 2.77
C ILE A 32 16.29 -6.93 3.62
N ALA A 33 15.62 -7.55 4.58
CA ALA A 33 14.69 -6.87 5.50
C ALA A 33 15.42 -5.81 6.35
N ALA A 34 16.60 -6.14 6.88
CA ALA A 34 17.40 -5.23 7.68
C ALA A 34 17.90 -4.00 6.89
N VAL A 35 18.38 -4.19 5.66
CA VAL A 35 18.83 -3.10 4.78
C VAL A 35 17.67 -2.18 4.44
N CYS A 36 16.52 -2.73 4.02
CA CYS A 36 15.30 -1.97 3.77
C CYS A 36 14.88 -1.16 5.01
N ARG A 37 14.98 -1.73 6.20
CA ARG A 37 14.63 -1.04 7.45
C ARG A 37 15.61 0.10 7.77
N GLN A 38 16.91 -0.16 7.67
CA GLN A 38 17.94 0.86 7.90
C GLN A 38 17.82 2.04 6.93
N LEU A 39 17.43 1.77 5.68
CA LEU A 39 17.16 2.81 4.69
C LEU A 39 16.07 3.78 5.19
N PHE A 40 14.94 3.26 5.65
CA PHE A 40 13.80 4.08 6.11
C PHE A 40 14.13 4.88 7.38
N TYR A 41 15.01 4.37 8.25
CA TYR A 41 15.46 5.07 9.45
C TYR A 41 16.51 6.15 9.18
N LYS A 42 17.44 5.91 8.26
CA LYS A 42 18.58 6.80 8.02
C LYS A 42 18.29 7.89 6.99
N MET A 43 17.35 7.68 6.08
CA MET A 43 17.08 8.61 4.99
C MET A 43 15.74 9.32 5.17
N ALA A 44 15.78 10.65 5.00
CA ALA A 44 14.59 11.50 4.96
C ALA A 44 13.61 11.01 3.87
N PRO A 45 12.28 11.06 4.12
CA PRO A 45 11.28 10.50 3.21
C PRO A 45 11.44 10.89 1.74
N ALA A 46 11.70 12.16 1.44
CA ALA A 46 11.87 12.64 0.07
C ALA A 46 13.14 12.09 -0.63
N LYS A 47 14.19 11.77 0.12
CA LYS A 47 15.48 11.29 -0.41
C LYS A 47 15.53 9.76 -0.55
N ARG A 48 14.52 9.01 -0.08
CA ARG A 48 14.52 7.54 -0.11
C ARG A 48 14.43 7.00 -1.55
N PRO A 49 15.40 6.17 -1.98
CA PRO A 49 15.34 5.44 -3.24
C PRO A 49 14.65 4.07 -3.06
N ALA A 50 14.24 3.47 -4.17
CA ALA A 50 14.03 2.02 -4.26
C ALA A 50 15.38 1.29 -4.26
N LEU A 51 15.37 0.01 -3.90
CA LEU A 51 16.56 -0.84 -3.86
C LEU A 51 16.48 -1.95 -4.91
N MET A 52 17.59 -2.22 -5.58
CA MET A 52 17.81 -3.39 -6.41
C MET A 52 18.99 -4.20 -5.85
N PHE A 53 18.71 -5.34 -5.25
CA PHE A 53 19.70 -6.30 -4.76
C PHE A 53 20.13 -7.19 -5.93
N GLU A 54 21.37 -7.02 -6.37
CA GLU A 54 21.88 -7.71 -7.57
C GLU A 54 22.41 -9.11 -7.28
N ARG A 55 22.88 -9.34 -6.04
CA ARG A 55 23.48 -10.61 -5.62
C ARG A 55 22.84 -11.07 -4.32
N ILE A 56 22.12 -12.19 -4.41
CA ILE A 56 21.44 -12.80 -3.26
C ILE A 56 22.05 -14.18 -3.09
N LYS A 57 22.55 -14.46 -1.89
CA LYS A 57 23.30 -15.69 -1.59
C LYS A 57 22.49 -16.94 -1.98
N GLY A 58 23.01 -17.72 -2.93
CA GLY A 58 22.36 -18.95 -3.40
C GLY A 58 21.30 -18.76 -4.50
N PHE A 59 21.11 -17.54 -5.01
CA PHE A 59 20.11 -17.23 -6.04
C PHE A 59 20.72 -16.42 -7.20
N ASN A 60 20.24 -16.69 -8.42
CA ASN A 60 20.64 -15.97 -9.64
C ASN A 60 19.60 -14.91 -10.08
N ILE A 61 18.61 -14.65 -9.23
CA ILE A 61 17.48 -13.76 -9.53
C ILE A 61 17.67 -12.49 -8.68
N PRO A 62 17.81 -11.29 -9.28
CA PRO A 62 17.86 -10.05 -8.52
C PRO A 62 16.50 -9.74 -7.87
N LEU A 63 16.53 -9.00 -6.77
CA LEU A 63 15.34 -8.57 -6.03
C LEU A 63 15.22 -7.05 -6.01
N VAL A 64 14.02 -6.54 -6.22
CA VAL A 64 13.70 -5.11 -6.04
C VAL A 64 12.67 -4.90 -4.95
N ALA A 65 12.83 -3.84 -4.17
CA ALA A 65 11.91 -3.45 -3.10
C ALA A 65 11.83 -1.92 -2.97
N GLY A 66 10.71 -1.38 -2.49
CA GLY A 66 10.51 0.07 -2.40
C GLY A 66 10.16 0.74 -3.73
N VAL A 67 9.91 -0.04 -4.79
CA VAL A 67 9.73 0.45 -6.16
C VAL A 67 8.41 1.17 -6.40
N LEU A 68 7.41 1.04 -5.53
CA LEU A 68 6.13 1.74 -5.68
C LEU A 68 5.95 2.87 -4.68
N GLY A 69 6.70 2.85 -3.56
CA GLY A 69 6.38 3.74 -2.46
C GLY A 69 7.47 3.93 -1.42
N ALA A 70 8.75 3.74 -1.74
CA ALA A 70 9.79 4.18 -0.81
C ALA A 70 9.76 5.71 -0.55
N SER A 71 9.21 6.48 -1.50
CA SER A 71 8.88 7.90 -1.35
C SER A 71 7.66 8.26 -2.20
N ARG A 72 7.01 9.40 -1.91
CA ARG A 72 5.93 9.95 -2.77
C ARG A 72 6.42 10.30 -4.17
N GLU A 73 7.70 10.62 -4.32
CA GLU A 73 8.31 10.92 -5.61
C GLU A 73 8.46 9.65 -6.46
N ILE A 74 8.82 8.51 -5.87
CA ILE A 74 8.78 7.22 -6.57
C ILE A 74 7.36 6.90 -7.04
N TYR A 75 6.36 7.15 -6.21
CA TYR A 75 4.96 6.99 -6.59
C TYR A 75 4.58 7.88 -7.79
N ALA A 76 4.98 9.16 -7.76
CA ALA A 76 4.79 10.11 -8.85
C ALA A 76 5.45 9.63 -10.15
N ILE A 77 6.70 9.16 -10.08
CA ILE A 77 7.43 8.61 -11.23
C ILE A 77 6.67 7.41 -11.79
N GLY A 78 6.23 6.47 -10.94
CA GLY A 78 5.48 5.29 -11.39
C GLY A 78 4.11 5.58 -12.01
N LEU A 79 3.53 6.76 -11.75
CA LEU A 79 2.33 7.25 -12.44
C LEU A 79 2.63 8.17 -13.63
N GLU A 80 3.91 8.30 -13.98
CA GLU A 80 4.38 9.16 -15.07
C GLU A 80 3.89 10.60 -14.90
N THR A 81 4.05 11.12 -13.68
CA THR A 81 3.81 12.52 -13.37
C THR A 81 5.09 13.18 -12.86
N ASP A 82 5.28 14.45 -13.23
CA ASP A 82 6.48 15.22 -12.89
C ASP A 82 6.47 15.70 -11.44
N THR A 83 5.31 15.72 -10.77
CA THR A 83 5.19 16.21 -9.39
C THR A 83 4.29 15.33 -8.53
N VAL A 84 4.46 15.42 -7.21
CA VAL A 84 3.64 14.69 -6.24
C VAL A 84 2.18 15.14 -6.28
N GLU A 85 1.93 16.42 -6.59
CA GLU A 85 0.59 17.01 -6.72
C GLU A 85 -0.17 16.43 -7.92
N GLY A 86 0.55 16.00 -8.96
CA GLY A 86 -0.03 15.37 -10.16
C GLY A 86 -0.62 13.98 -9.92
N ILE A 87 -0.26 13.32 -8.81
CA ILE A 87 -0.74 11.96 -8.47
C ILE A 87 -2.27 11.91 -8.42
N ASN A 88 -2.90 12.86 -7.72
CA ASN A 88 -4.35 12.87 -7.52
C ASN A 88 -5.09 13.06 -8.85
N ARG A 89 -4.55 13.94 -9.73
CA ARG A 89 -5.09 14.17 -11.07
C ARG A 89 -5.03 12.91 -11.93
N LYS A 90 -3.91 12.18 -11.89
CA LYS A 90 -3.75 10.91 -12.62
C LYS A 90 -4.78 9.87 -12.19
N TRP A 91 -5.00 9.74 -10.88
CA TRP A 91 -6.01 8.84 -10.35
C TRP A 91 -7.44 9.22 -10.75
N ASP A 92 -7.81 10.50 -10.64
CA ASP A 92 -9.13 10.96 -11.04
C ASP A 92 -9.38 10.69 -12.54
N GLN A 93 -8.40 10.99 -13.39
CA GLN A 93 -8.49 10.73 -14.84
C GLN A 93 -8.66 9.23 -15.14
N ALA A 94 -7.88 8.36 -14.47
CA ALA A 94 -7.93 6.92 -14.71
C ALA A 94 -9.25 6.28 -14.23
N LEU A 95 -9.82 6.78 -13.13
CA LEU A 95 -11.11 6.32 -12.62
C LEU A 95 -12.28 6.81 -13.49
N GLU A 96 -12.20 8.03 -14.04
CA GLU A 96 -13.21 8.56 -14.94
C GLU A 96 -13.14 7.91 -16.34
N LYS A 97 -11.93 7.64 -16.84
CA LYS A 97 -11.67 7.14 -18.19
C LYS A 97 -10.75 5.90 -18.16
N PRO A 98 -11.23 4.77 -17.63
CA PRO A 98 -10.47 3.52 -17.68
C PRO A 98 -10.28 3.07 -19.14
N ILE A 99 -9.13 2.48 -19.44
CA ILE A 99 -8.78 1.97 -20.78
C ILE A 99 -8.75 0.45 -20.72
N PRO A 100 -9.71 -0.27 -21.34
CA PRO A 100 -9.78 -1.72 -21.28
C PRO A 100 -8.48 -2.41 -21.68
N PRO A 101 -8.13 -3.54 -21.03
CA PRO A 101 -6.96 -4.30 -21.41
C PRO A 101 -7.11 -4.90 -22.81
N ARG A 102 -5.99 -5.23 -23.45
CA ARG A 102 -5.94 -5.87 -24.76
C ARG A 102 -5.43 -7.29 -24.61
N ILE A 103 -6.18 -8.26 -25.14
CA ILE A 103 -5.72 -9.66 -25.16
C ILE A 103 -4.73 -9.85 -26.30
N VAL A 104 -3.55 -10.39 -25.99
CA VAL A 104 -2.50 -10.71 -26.95
C VAL A 104 -2.19 -12.21 -26.92
N LYS A 105 -1.61 -12.73 -28.01
CA LYS A 105 -1.39 -14.19 -28.18
C LYS A 105 -0.31 -14.75 -27.26
N SER A 106 0.73 -13.97 -26.99
CA SER A 106 1.86 -14.36 -26.15
C SER A 106 2.56 -13.11 -25.62
N GLY A 107 3.51 -13.29 -24.71
CA GLY A 107 4.27 -12.22 -24.09
C GLY A 107 5.56 -12.73 -23.44
N PRO A 108 6.49 -11.84 -23.09
CA PRO A 108 7.75 -12.20 -22.42
C PRO A 108 7.58 -13.09 -21.19
N CYS A 109 6.47 -12.97 -20.44
CA CYS A 109 6.23 -13.80 -19.26
C CYS A 109 6.19 -15.31 -19.56
N LYS A 110 6.02 -15.70 -20.82
CA LYS A 110 5.99 -17.11 -21.27
C LYS A 110 7.31 -17.61 -21.86
N GLU A 111 8.42 -16.87 -21.72
CA GLU A 111 9.73 -17.29 -22.23
C GLU A 111 10.20 -18.62 -21.60
N ASN A 112 9.85 -18.86 -20.34
CA ASN A 112 10.10 -20.12 -19.63
C ASN A 112 8.80 -20.61 -18.99
N ILE A 113 8.54 -21.92 -19.07
CA ILE A 113 7.33 -22.54 -18.53
C ILE A 113 7.72 -23.82 -17.77
N LEU A 114 7.38 -23.88 -16.48
CA LEU A 114 7.54 -25.04 -15.63
C LEU A 114 6.17 -25.52 -15.16
N MET A 115 5.85 -26.79 -15.35
CA MET A 115 4.56 -27.38 -14.99
C MET A 115 4.73 -28.59 -14.07
N GLY A 116 3.71 -28.84 -13.25
CA GLY A 116 3.65 -29.99 -12.35
C GLY A 116 4.86 -30.04 -11.41
N ASP A 117 5.50 -31.21 -11.32
CA ASP A 117 6.63 -31.45 -10.39
C ASP A 117 7.89 -30.63 -10.70
N LYS A 118 7.94 -29.94 -11.86
CA LYS A 118 9.05 -29.02 -12.19
C LYS A 118 8.93 -27.68 -11.47
N VAL A 119 7.76 -27.34 -10.93
CA VAL A 119 7.53 -26.09 -10.20
C VAL A 119 8.24 -26.14 -8.85
N ASP A 120 9.15 -25.20 -8.61
CA ASP A 120 9.80 -25.02 -7.31
C ASP A 120 10.00 -23.53 -6.99
N ILE A 121 9.07 -22.95 -6.26
CA ILE A 121 9.11 -21.55 -5.81
C ILE A 121 10.21 -21.28 -4.79
N ARG A 122 10.81 -22.30 -4.18
CA ARG A 122 11.96 -22.13 -3.28
C ARG A 122 13.21 -21.71 -4.03
N LYS A 123 13.21 -21.79 -5.36
CA LYS A 123 14.25 -21.23 -6.25
C LYS A 123 14.12 -19.72 -6.45
N LEU A 124 13.05 -19.09 -5.95
CA LEU A 124 12.88 -17.65 -5.94
C LEU A 124 13.50 -17.07 -4.65
N PRO A 125 14.10 -15.87 -4.69
CA PRO A 125 14.75 -15.24 -3.54
C PRO A 125 13.72 -14.60 -2.59
N VAL A 126 12.72 -15.36 -2.15
CA VAL A 126 11.63 -14.88 -1.30
C VAL A 126 12.20 -14.54 0.10
N PRO A 127 12.11 -13.28 0.55
CA PRO A 127 12.69 -12.89 1.85
C PRO A 127 11.90 -13.41 3.05
N ILE A 128 12.60 -13.53 4.18
CA ILE A 128 12.00 -13.50 5.51
C ILE A 128 12.03 -12.04 5.99
N TRP A 129 10.89 -11.51 6.44
CA TRP A 129 10.76 -10.09 6.73
C TRP A 129 10.88 -9.74 8.20
N THR A 130 10.38 -10.63 9.06
CA THR A 130 10.46 -10.51 10.52
C THR A 130 11.21 -11.71 11.07
N VAL A 131 12.53 -11.60 11.09
CA VAL A 131 13.45 -12.68 11.50
C VAL A 131 13.13 -13.15 12.92
N GLY A 132 12.97 -14.47 13.08
CA GLY A 132 12.64 -15.11 14.36
C GLY A 132 11.16 -15.15 14.71
N GLU A 133 10.30 -14.43 13.98
CA GLU A 133 8.87 -14.34 14.25
C GLU A 133 8.02 -14.87 13.08
N ASP A 134 8.38 -14.55 11.83
CA ASP A 134 7.74 -15.13 10.65
C ASP A 134 8.05 -16.66 10.60
N PRO A 135 7.06 -17.54 10.31
CA PRO A 135 7.27 -19.00 10.23
C PRO A 135 8.13 -19.42 9.03
N GLY A 136 8.31 -18.52 8.05
CA GLY A 136 9.06 -18.78 6.82
C GLY A 136 9.05 -17.57 5.89
N PRO A 137 9.51 -17.73 4.65
CA PRO A 137 9.50 -16.67 3.64
C PRO A 137 8.08 -16.27 3.19
N PHE A 138 7.88 -14.99 2.86
CA PHE A 138 6.60 -14.49 2.37
C PHE A 138 6.72 -13.71 1.06
N PHE A 139 5.84 -14.03 0.10
CA PHE A 139 5.56 -13.12 -1.00
C PHE A 139 4.79 -11.92 -0.47
N THR A 140 5.39 -10.74 -0.58
CA THR A 140 4.82 -9.48 -0.06
C THR A 140 4.21 -8.56 -1.12
N SER A 141 4.61 -8.71 -2.38
CA SER A 141 3.99 -8.01 -3.53
C SER A 141 3.41 -8.95 -4.59
N PRO A 142 2.68 -10.03 -4.23
CA PRO A 142 1.97 -10.84 -5.21
C PRO A 142 0.71 -10.12 -5.66
N TYR A 143 0.58 -9.82 -6.95
CA TYR A 143 -0.68 -9.34 -7.52
C TYR A 143 -1.51 -10.55 -7.91
N VAL A 144 -2.58 -10.79 -7.19
CA VAL A 144 -3.41 -12.00 -7.29
C VAL A 144 -4.65 -11.70 -8.12
N ILE A 145 -4.81 -12.47 -9.18
CA ILE A 145 -5.93 -12.43 -10.09
C ILE A 145 -6.86 -13.59 -9.75
N THR A 146 -8.14 -13.26 -9.61
CA THR A 146 -9.25 -14.20 -9.47
C THR A 146 -10.43 -13.69 -10.27
N LYS A 147 -11.39 -14.57 -10.60
CA LYS A 147 -12.67 -14.16 -11.17
C LYS A 147 -13.81 -14.65 -10.27
N ASP A 148 -14.87 -13.86 -10.20
CA ASP A 148 -16.15 -14.28 -9.67
C ASP A 148 -16.65 -15.49 -10.48
N PRO A 149 -16.93 -16.64 -9.86
CA PRO A 149 -17.34 -17.85 -10.57
C PRO A 149 -18.73 -17.75 -11.21
N GLU A 150 -19.54 -16.76 -10.83
CA GLU A 150 -20.90 -16.55 -11.33
C GLU A 150 -20.94 -15.47 -12.41
N THR A 151 -20.25 -14.35 -12.19
CA THR A 151 -20.32 -13.17 -13.07
C THR A 151 -19.14 -13.05 -14.03
N GLY A 152 -18.02 -13.73 -13.74
CA GLY A 152 -16.76 -13.59 -14.48
C GLY A 152 -16.01 -12.29 -14.22
N VAL A 153 -16.52 -11.42 -13.32
CA VAL A 153 -15.85 -10.17 -12.93
C VAL A 153 -14.48 -10.49 -12.33
N ARG A 154 -13.47 -9.75 -12.77
CA ARG A 154 -12.09 -9.93 -12.34
C ARG A 154 -11.82 -9.13 -11.07
N ASN A 155 -10.97 -9.65 -10.21
CA ASN A 155 -10.30 -8.90 -9.13
C ASN A 155 -8.79 -9.02 -9.33
N VAL A 156 -8.08 -7.92 -9.08
CA VAL A 156 -6.62 -7.88 -8.92
C VAL A 156 -6.30 -7.31 -7.55
N GLY A 157 -5.80 -8.14 -6.63
CA GLY A 157 -5.51 -7.71 -5.27
C GLY A 157 -4.13 -8.14 -4.78
N THR A 158 -3.52 -7.39 -3.87
CA THR A 158 -2.30 -7.82 -3.18
C THR A 158 -2.63 -8.54 -1.87
N TYR A 159 -2.20 -9.80 -1.76
CA TYR A 159 -2.41 -10.63 -0.57
C TYR A 159 -1.14 -11.41 -0.24
N ARG A 160 -0.59 -11.26 0.97
CA ARG A 160 0.65 -11.97 1.33
C ARG A 160 0.49 -13.49 1.20
N MET A 161 1.58 -14.18 0.85
CA MET A 161 1.57 -15.63 0.69
C MET A 161 2.79 -16.25 1.36
N GLU A 162 2.57 -17.08 2.39
CA GLU A 162 3.62 -17.83 3.09
C GLU A 162 4.14 -18.96 2.20
N VAL A 163 5.46 -19.11 2.02
CA VAL A 163 6.04 -20.25 1.31
C VAL A 163 5.96 -21.50 2.19
N LYS A 164 5.19 -22.49 1.76
CA LYS A 164 4.98 -23.76 2.51
C LYS A 164 5.66 -24.98 1.90
N GLY A 165 6.17 -24.84 0.67
CA GLY A 165 6.78 -25.94 -0.07
C GLY A 165 7.19 -25.50 -1.49
N PRO A 166 7.61 -26.43 -2.35
CA PRO A 166 8.02 -26.11 -3.72
C PRO A 166 6.88 -25.58 -4.60
N ASN A 167 5.64 -25.97 -4.34
CA ASN A 167 4.49 -25.61 -5.18
C ASN A 167 3.26 -25.23 -4.34
N LYS A 168 3.48 -24.73 -3.11
CA LYS A 168 2.40 -24.44 -2.17
C LYS A 168 2.68 -23.19 -1.37
N THR A 169 1.64 -22.37 -1.21
CA THR A 169 1.70 -21.20 -0.32
C THR A 169 0.48 -21.13 0.59
N GLY A 170 0.66 -20.60 1.81
CA GLY A 170 -0.45 -20.11 2.62
C GLY A 170 -1.04 -18.85 1.97
N PHE A 171 -2.33 -18.61 2.17
CA PHE A 171 -3.01 -17.50 1.50
C PHE A 171 -3.97 -16.75 2.41
N LEU A 172 -3.47 -15.72 3.09
CA LEU A 172 -4.30 -14.87 3.93
C LEU A 172 -5.08 -13.86 3.09
N ILE A 173 -6.39 -14.05 3.04
CA ILE A 173 -7.33 -13.13 2.42
C ILE A 173 -8.23 -12.52 3.50
N GLY A 174 -8.32 -11.19 3.52
CA GLY A 174 -9.26 -10.49 4.40
C GLY A 174 -10.71 -10.79 4.00
N LYS A 175 -11.62 -10.98 4.97
CA LYS A 175 -13.02 -11.41 4.73
C LYS A 175 -13.88 -10.45 3.89
N VAL A 176 -13.44 -9.21 3.74
CA VAL A 176 -14.13 -8.12 3.00
C VAL A 176 -13.40 -7.74 1.72
N GLN A 177 -12.68 -8.70 1.15
CA GLN A 177 -11.94 -8.56 -0.10
C GLN A 177 -12.60 -9.42 -1.16
N ASP A 178 -12.58 -8.98 -2.40
CA ASP A 178 -13.30 -9.63 -3.50
C ASP A 178 -12.82 -11.07 -3.72
N ALA A 179 -11.50 -11.31 -3.60
CA ALA A 179 -10.94 -12.66 -3.65
C ALA A 179 -11.52 -13.59 -2.56
N ALA A 180 -11.85 -13.07 -1.36
CA ALA A 180 -12.48 -13.88 -0.31
C ALA A 180 -13.91 -14.25 -0.67
N TRP A 181 -14.64 -13.37 -1.36
CA TRP A 181 -15.97 -13.67 -1.87
C TRP A 181 -15.91 -14.66 -3.03
N HIS A 182 -14.95 -14.54 -3.94
CA HIS A 182 -14.74 -15.51 -5.01
C HIS A 182 -14.42 -16.90 -4.46
N VAL A 183 -13.53 -16.99 -3.45
CA VAL A 183 -13.24 -18.25 -2.76
C VAL A 183 -14.49 -18.80 -2.09
N LYS A 184 -15.24 -17.96 -1.36
CA LYS A 184 -16.48 -18.38 -0.70
C LYS A 184 -17.50 -18.93 -1.70
N LYS A 185 -17.75 -18.26 -2.81
CA LYS A 185 -18.73 -18.70 -3.82
C LYS A 185 -18.34 -20.04 -4.45
N ASN A 186 -17.05 -20.27 -4.68
CA ASN A 186 -16.54 -21.56 -5.15
C ASN A 186 -16.63 -22.65 -4.07
N ASP A 187 -16.32 -22.33 -2.81
CA ASP A 187 -16.45 -23.23 -1.67
C ASP A 187 -17.90 -23.71 -1.47
N ASP A 188 -18.87 -22.79 -1.58
CA ASP A 188 -20.31 -23.08 -1.51
C ASP A 188 -20.76 -24.04 -2.64
N GLN A 189 -20.01 -24.09 -3.75
CA GLN A 189 -20.20 -25.03 -4.87
C GLN A 189 -19.27 -26.25 -4.81
N ASN A 190 -18.45 -26.38 -3.76
CA ASN A 190 -17.40 -27.39 -3.62
C ASN A 190 -16.44 -27.46 -4.83
N LYS A 191 -16.11 -26.30 -5.41
CA LYS A 191 -15.18 -26.17 -6.54
C LYS A 191 -13.89 -25.47 -6.11
N PRO A 192 -12.74 -25.84 -6.69
CA PRO A 192 -11.51 -25.08 -6.45
C PRO A 192 -11.63 -23.69 -7.06
N THR A 193 -10.97 -22.70 -6.45
CA THR A 193 -10.90 -21.34 -7.01
C THR A 193 -9.65 -21.19 -7.87
N PRO A 194 -9.77 -20.91 -9.19
CA PRO A 194 -8.62 -20.61 -10.02
C PRO A 194 -7.95 -19.31 -9.58
N VAL A 195 -6.61 -19.35 -9.50
CA VAL A 195 -5.79 -18.22 -9.07
C VAL A 195 -4.58 -18.09 -9.99
N ALA A 196 -4.27 -16.85 -10.38
CA ALA A 196 -2.98 -16.49 -10.96
C ALA A 196 -2.32 -15.42 -10.09
N VAL A 197 -1.01 -15.52 -9.89
CA VAL A 197 -0.22 -14.60 -9.07
C VAL A 197 0.89 -14.02 -9.94
N VAL A 198 0.98 -12.70 -10.00
CA VAL A 198 2.01 -11.97 -10.74
C VAL A 198 2.99 -11.38 -9.74
N ILE A 199 4.28 -11.61 -9.98
CA ILE A 199 5.39 -11.02 -9.22
C ILE A 199 6.24 -10.24 -10.21
N GLY A 200 6.33 -8.92 -10.00
CA GLY A 200 7.03 -8.01 -10.90
C GLY A 200 6.20 -7.70 -12.15
N ALA A 201 5.67 -6.47 -12.21
CA ALA A 201 4.94 -5.98 -13.38
C ALA A 201 5.08 -4.46 -13.50
N ASP A 202 4.45 -3.89 -14.53
CA ASP A 202 4.26 -2.44 -14.65
C ASP A 202 3.73 -1.83 -13.32
N PRO A 203 4.24 -0.65 -12.89
CA PRO A 203 3.89 -0.07 -11.60
C PRO A 203 2.40 0.24 -11.44
N SER A 204 1.68 0.56 -12.52
CA SER A 204 0.23 0.83 -12.48
C SER A 204 -0.55 -0.37 -11.95
N ILE A 205 -0.12 -1.59 -12.29
CA ILE A 205 -0.73 -2.85 -11.85
C ILE A 205 -0.55 -3.01 -10.33
N GLY A 206 0.63 -2.67 -9.83
CA GLY A 206 0.89 -2.64 -8.40
C GLY A 206 0.00 -1.64 -7.66
N TYR A 207 -0.17 -0.43 -8.20
CA TYR A 207 -1.02 0.60 -7.61
C TYR A 207 -2.50 0.24 -7.59
N VAL A 208 -3.03 -0.36 -8.66
CA VAL A 208 -4.44 -0.78 -8.67
C VAL A 208 -4.68 -1.95 -7.71
N SER A 209 -3.72 -2.87 -7.58
CA SER A 209 -3.88 -4.07 -6.73
C SER A 209 -3.98 -3.80 -5.22
N VAL A 210 -3.61 -2.60 -4.78
CA VAL A 210 -3.64 -2.16 -3.37
C VAL A 210 -4.68 -1.07 -3.11
N SER A 211 -5.32 -0.58 -4.17
CA SER A 211 -6.31 0.48 -4.10
C SER A 211 -7.72 -0.08 -3.90
N LYS A 212 -8.58 0.70 -3.24
CA LYS A 212 -9.99 0.33 -3.06
C LYS A 212 -10.82 1.00 -4.15
N MET A 213 -11.42 0.19 -5.01
CA MET A 213 -12.21 0.63 -6.15
C MET A 213 -13.62 0.04 -6.09
N SER A 214 -14.51 0.54 -6.94
CA SER A 214 -15.83 -0.06 -7.14
C SER A 214 -15.69 -1.45 -7.73
N GLU A 215 -16.50 -2.41 -7.27
CA GLU A 215 -16.58 -3.78 -7.80
C GLU A 215 -16.95 -3.83 -9.30
N THR A 216 -17.50 -2.73 -9.83
CA THR A 216 -17.85 -2.61 -11.23
C THR A 216 -16.68 -2.24 -12.14
N LEU A 217 -15.50 -1.92 -11.58
CA LEU A 217 -14.33 -1.49 -12.33
C LEU A 217 -13.31 -2.63 -12.44
N ASP A 218 -12.86 -2.90 -13.67
CA ASP A 218 -11.72 -3.78 -13.92
C ASP A 218 -10.41 -3.04 -13.57
N GLU A 219 -9.65 -3.56 -12.61
CA GLU A 219 -8.40 -2.93 -12.17
C GLU A 219 -7.37 -2.82 -13.29
N PHE A 220 -7.33 -3.75 -14.25
CA PHE A 220 -6.44 -3.61 -15.41
C PHE A 220 -6.90 -2.49 -16.35
N ALA A 221 -8.20 -2.19 -16.40
CA ALA A 221 -8.70 -1.07 -17.17
C ALA A 221 -8.31 0.27 -16.51
N VAL A 222 -8.38 0.33 -15.17
CA VAL A 222 -7.90 1.50 -14.41
C VAL A 222 -6.38 1.64 -14.54
N ALA A 223 -5.61 0.54 -14.49
CA ALA A 223 -4.18 0.53 -14.76
C ALA A 223 -3.87 1.09 -16.16
N GLY A 224 -4.66 0.68 -17.17
CA GLY A 224 -4.60 1.24 -18.51
C GLY A 224 -4.84 2.75 -18.54
N GLY A 225 -5.83 3.24 -17.78
CA GLY A 225 -6.09 4.67 -17.61
C GLY A 225 -4.94 5.43 -16.94
N LEU A 226 -4.29 4.84 -15.93
CA LEU A 226 -3.15 5.46 -15.22
C LEU A 226 -1.94 5.65 -16.16
N ARG A 227 -1.60 4.62 -16.94
CA ARG A 227 -0.47 4.63 -17.88
C ARG A 227 -0.82 5.22 -19.25
N GLY A 228 -2.10 5.46 -19.53
CA GLY A 228 -2.60 6.05 -20.77
C GLY A 228 -2.61 5.10 -21.98
N GLU A 229 -2.37 3.80 -21.78
CA GLU A 229 -2.43 2.77 -22.81
C GLU A 229 -2.95 1.44 -22.26
N PRO A 230 -3.60 0.59 -23.07
CA PRO A 230 -4.10 -0.71 -22.63
C PRO A 230 -3.01 -1.58 -21.97
N VAL A 231 -3.37 -2.30 -20.91
CA VAL A 231 -2.53 -3.39 -20.40
C VAL A 231 -2.68 -4.60 -21.34
N ASP A 232 -1.58 -5.07 -21.91
CA ASP A 232 -1.57 -6.30 -22.70
C ASP A 232 -1.64 -7.51 -21.76
N LEU A 233 -2.67 -8.34 -21.94
CA LEU A 233 -2.89 -9.56 -21.16
C LEU A 233 -2.73 -10.81 -22.04
N VAL A 234 -2.16 -11.88 -21.48
CA VAL A 234 -2.07 -13.20 -22.10
C VAL A 234 -2.86 -14.22 -21.27
N PRO A 235 -3.50 -15.22 -21.90
CA PRO A 235 -4.11 -16.33 -21.18
C PRO A 235 -3.07 -17.10 -20.36
N CYS A 236 -3.43 -17.53 -19.16
CA CYS A 236 -2.65 -18.48 -18.36
C CYS A 236 -2.58 -19.85 -19.05
N GLU A 237 -1.59 -20.66 -18.67
CA GLU A 237 -1.37 -22.00 -19.22
C GLU A 237 -2.30 -23.07 -18.63
N THR A 238 -2.69 -22.92 -17.36
CA THR A 238 -3.33 -23.98 -16.56
C THR A 238 -4.66 -23.58 -15.92
N VAL A 239 -5.03 -22.30 -15.99
CA VAL A 239 -6.25 -21.74 -15.39
C VAL A 239 -6.94 -20.78 -16.34
N PRO A 240 -8.28 -20.60 -16.26
CA PRO A 240 -9.04 -19.73 -17.16
C PRO A 240 -8.95 -18.23 -16.79
N LEU A 241 -7.72 -17.75 -16.58
CA LEU A 241 -7.39 -16.37 -16.20
C LEU A 241 -6.39 -15.78 -17.19
N GLU A 242 -6.28 -14.46 -17.18
CA GLU A 242 -5.33 -13.70 -17.98
C GLU A 242 -4.40 -12.88 -17.07
N VAL A 243 -3.15 -12.75 -17.48
CA VAL A 243 -2.08 -12.06 -16.73
C VAL A 243 -1.34 -11.08 -17.64
N PRO A 244 -0.67 -10.06 -17.09
CA PRO A 244 0.13 -9.11 -17.88
C PRO A 244 1.19 -9.82 -18.71
N ALA A 245 1.19 -9.55 -20.02
CA ALA A 245 2.11 -10.16 -20.98
C ALA A 245 3.59 -9.94 -20.61
N THR A 246 3.89 -8.84 -19.94
CA THR A 246 5.24 -8.40 -19.57
C THR A 246 5.62 -8.69 -18.11
N ALA A 247 4.79 -9.45 -17.38
CA ALA A 247 5.10 -9.89 -16.01
C ALA A 247 6.46 -10.62 -15.94
N GLU A 248 7.21 -10.41 -14.85
CA GLU A 248 8.49 -11.08 -14.64
C GLU A 248 8.31 -12.56 -14.30
N ILE A 249 7.42 -12.86 -13.35
CA ILE A 249 7.10 -14.21 -12.88
C ILE A 249 5.59 -14.32 -12.69
N VAL A 250 4.99 -15.42 -13.15
CA VAL A 250 3.59 -15.77 -12.95
C VAL A 250 3.50 -17.16 -12.32
N LEU A 251 2.68 -17.29 -11.27
CA LEU A 251 2.32 -18.56 -10.66
C LEU A 251 0.85 -18.83 -10.92
N GLU A 252 0.52 -20.00 -11.42
CA GLU A 252 -0.85 -20.38 -11.75
C GLU A 252 -1.24 -21.64 -10.99
N GLY A 253 -2.50 -21.72 -10.58
CA GLY A 253 -3.01 -22.89 -9.88
C GLY A 253 -4.35 -22.64 -9.24
N GLU A 254 -4.60 -23.27 -8.10
CA GLU A 254 -5.91 -23.19 -7.46
C GLU A 254 -5.85 -23.22 -5.95
N ILE A 255 -6.88 -22.65 -5.34
CA ILE A 255 -7.20 -22.85 -3.94
C ILE A 255 -8.17 -24.04 -3.87
N PRO A 256 -7.82 -25.14 -3.19
CA PRO A 256 -8.74 -26.27 -3.05
C PRO A 256 -10.00 -25.87 -2.27
N ALA A 257 -11.15 -26.40 -2.70
CA ALA A 257 -12.44 -26.13 -2.07
C ALA A 257 -12.44 -26.53 -0.59
N ASN A 258 -12.96 -25.66 0.27
CA ASN A 258 -13.18 -25.91 1.69
C ASN A 258 -11.93 -26.32 2.49
N ALA A 259 -10.73 -26.20 1.89
CA ALA A 259 -9.48 -26.59 2.51
C ALA A 259 -8.79 -25.37 3.14
N ARG A 260 -8.28 -25.53 4.37
CA ARG A 260 -7.61 -24.48 5.13
C ARG A 260 -6.39 -25.05 5.84
N GLU A 261 -5.39 -24.21 6.04
CA GLU A 261 -4.22 -24.51 6.84
C GLU A 261 -3.79 -23.31 7.68
N LEU A 262 -2.99 -23.57 8.71
CA LEU A 262 -2.38 -22.51 9.50
C LEU A 262 -1.43 -21.67 8.64
N GLU A 263 -1.66 -20.37 8.51
CA GLU A 263 -0.75 -19.40 7.90
C GLU A 263 -0.38 -18.33 8.93
N GLY A 264 0.84 -17.80 8.83
CA GLY A 264 1.36 -16.80 9.74
C GLY A 264 1.91 -17.41 11.04
N PRO A 265 2.34 -16.59 12.01
CA PRO A 265 2.15 -15.14 12.11
C PRO A 265 2.96 -14.34 11.07
N PHE A 266 2.70 -13.04 10.94
CA PHE A 266 3.45 -12.17 10.02
C PHE A 266 3.54 -10.74 10.54
N GLY A 267 4.64 -10.04 10.27
CA GLY A 267 4.80 -8.64 10.65
C GLY A 267 3.84 -7.70 9.91
N GLU A 268 2.96 -7.02 10.63
CA GLU A 268 1.87 -6.22 10.06
C GLU A 268 2.14 -4.72 9.99
N TYR A 269 1.27 -4.02 9.26
CA TYR A 269 1.32 -2.58 9.06
C TYR A 269 1.21 -1.74 10.34
N THR A 270 0.76 -2.33 11.45
CA THR A 270 0.72 -1.67 12.77
C THR A 270 2.11 -1.64 13.42
N GLY A 271 3.05 -2.43 12.90
CA GLY A 271 4.38 -2.63 13.44
C GLY A 271 4.52 -3.74 14.46
N TYR A 272 3.47 -4.54 14.64
CA TYR A 272 3.44 -5.72 15.49
C TYR A 272 3.15 -6.97 14.65
N MET A 273 3.40 -8.15 15.21
CA MET A 273 3.03 -9.41 14.58
C MET A 273 1.51 -9.56 14.54
N GLY A 274 0.98 -9.83 13.35
CA GLY A 274 -0.37 -10.34 13.17
C GLY A 274 -0.43 -11.82 13.54
N PRO A 275 -1.55 -12.29 14.11
CA PRO A 275 -1.67 -13.66 14.56
C PRO A 275 -1.75 -14.64 13.40
N ALA A 276 -1.33 -15.88 13.65
CA ALA A 276 -1.58 -16.99 12.74
C ALA A 276 -3.07 -17.35 12.71
N GLY A 277 -3.52 -17.96 11.61
CA GLY A 277 -4.92 -18.35 11.44
C GLY A 277 -5.12 -19.46 10.42
N GLN A 278 -6.29 -20.10 10.47
CA GLN A 278 -6.71 -21.05 9.44
C GLN A 278 -7.15 -20.28 8.20
N HIS A 279 -6.35 -20.36 7.14
CA HIS A 279 -6.53 -19.63 5.90
C HIS A 279 -6.51 -20.59 4.70
N PRO A 280 -7.11 -20.19 3.55
CA PRO A 280 -6.91 -20.94 2.32
C PRO A 280 -5.42 -21.11 2.00
N PHE A 281 -5.11 -22.11 1.18
CA PHE A 281 -3.76 -22.28 0.64
C PHE A 281 -3.85 -22.43 -0.87
N PHE A 282 -2.81 -21.97 -1.56
CA PHE A 282 -2.71 -21.97 -3.01
C PHE A 282 -1.75 -23.08 -3.45
N VAL A 283 -2.26 -23.98 -4.29
CA VAL A 283 -1.50 -25.06 -4.92
C VAL A 283 -1.13 -24.65 -6.33
N ILE A 284 0.17 -24.57 -6.59
CA ILE A 284 0.73 -24.07 -7.84
C ILE A 284 0.90 -25.24 -8.80
N LYS A 285 0.34 -25.08 -10.00
CA LYS A 285 0.39 -26.05 -11.10
C LYS A 285 1.38 -25.65 -12.19
N CYS A 286 1.56 -24.35 -12.40
CA CYS A 286 2.47 -23.81 -13.41
C CYS A 286 3.19 -22.57 -12.86
N MET A 287 4.45 -22.41 -13.26
CA MET A 287 5.22 -21.18 -13.10
C MET A 287 5.77 -20.78 -14.47
N THR A 288 5.40 -19.59 -14.94
CA THR A 288 5.98 -18.98 -16.14
C THR A 288 6.83 -17.77 -15.75
N PHE A 289 7.92 -17.51 -16.48
CA PHE A 289 8.81 -16.39 -16.17
C PHE A 289 9.65 -15.96 -17.37
N ARG A 290 10.04 -14.69 -17.34
CA ARG A 290 10.98 -14.10 -18.30
C ARG A 290 12.39 -14.64 -18.12
N ASN A 291 13.19 -14.60 -19.17
CA ASN A 291 14.63 -14.75 -19.09
C ASN A 291 15.22 -13.67 -18.19
N ASN A 292 16.11 -14.08 -17.29
CA ASN A 292 16.70 -13.23 -16.25
C ASN A 292 15.62 -12.47 -15.46
N PRO A 293 14.72 -13.20 -14.77
CA PRO A 293 13.58 -12.57 -14.12
C PRO A 293 14.03 -11.66 -12.97
N ILE A 294 13.22 -10.66 -12.65
CA ILE A 294 13.40 -9.80 -11.48
C ILE A 294 12.31 -10.13 -10.46
N TYR A 295 12.70 -10.45 -9.22
CA TYR A 295 11.75 -10.64 -8.14
C TYR A 295 11.38 -9.28 -7.52
N GLN A 296 10.10 -8.90 -7.53
CA GLN A 296 9.61 -7.73 -6.82
C GLN A 296 9.12 -8.13 -5.42
N ALA A 297 9.39 -7.27 -4.43
CA ALA A 297 8.89 -7.37 -3.08
C ALA A 297 8.34 -6.04 -2.55
N PHE A 298 7.55 -6.07 -1.47
CA PHE A 298 7.07 -4.88 -0.75
C PHE A 298 7.69 -4.80 0.64
N ILE A 299 8.10 -3.60 1.02
CA ILE A 299 8.49 -3.30 2.40
C ILE A 299 7.22 -2.98 3.18
N SER A 300 6.69 -3.94 3.97
CA SER A 300 5.33 -3.81 4.53
C SER A 300 5.19 -3.77 6.05
N GLN A 301 6.19 -4.25 6.79
CA GLN A 301 6.18 -4.33 8.26
C GLN A 301 6.15 -2.92 8.88
N ARG A 302 6.44 -2.78 10.19
CA ARG A 302 6.41 -1.53 10.97
C ARG A 302 6.58 -0.23 10.17
N PRO A 303 5.67 0.75 10.28
CA PRO A 303 5.85 2.02 9.57
C PRO A 303 7.01 2.85 10.15
N PRO A 304 7.62 3.75 9.37
CA PRO A 304 7.34 3.98 7.95
C PRO A 304 7.81 2.81 7.09
N SER A 305 7.06 2.54 6.03
CA SER A 305 7.25 1.44 5.09
C SER A 305 6.75 1.84 3.70
N GLU A 306 7.08 1.07 2.68
CA GLU A 306 6.56 1.29 1.33
C GLU A 306 5.03 1.21 1.32
N SER A 307 4.47 0.25 2.05
CA SER A 307 3.01 0.07 2.11
C SER A 307 2.31 1.19 2.89
N SER A 308 2.92 1.81 3.92
CA SER A 308 2.32 2.98 4.58
C SER A 308 2.31 4.20 3.65
N CYS A 309 3.35 4.43 2.86
CA CYS A 309 3.37 5.52 1.87
C CYS A 309 2.26 5.34 0.82
N ILE A 310 2.20 4.17 0.18
CA ILE A 310 1.19 3.83 -0.84
C ILE A 310 -0.23 4.01 -0.28
N ARG A 311 -0.49 3.45 0.91
CA ARG A 311 -1.79 3.56 1.58
C ARG A 311 -2.14 5.00 1.93
N GLY A 312 -1.16 5.81 2.35
CA GLY A 312 -1.36 7.23 2.65
C GLY A 312 -1.89 7.95 1.42
N ILE A 313 -1.13 7.88 0.32
CA ILE A 313 -1.50 8.50 -0.96
C ILE A 313 -2.90 8.06 -1.42
N GLY A 314 -3.15 6.74 -1.47
CA GLY A 314 -4.40 6.20 -1.99
C GLY A 314 -5.64 6.49 -1.13
N ARG A 315 -5.47 6.92 0.13
CA ARG A 315 -6.58 7.19 1.07
C ARG A 315 -6.77 8.65 1.41
N GLU A 316 -5.71 9.46 1.36
CA GLU A 316 -5.77 10.90 1.60
C GLU A 316 -6.71 11.59 0.61
N TRP A 317 -6.59 11.27 -0.68
CA TRP A 317 -7.40 11.94 -1.71
C TRP A 317 -8.90 11.62 -1.64
N PRO A 318 -9.34 10.36 -1.52
CA PRO A 318 -10.76 10.06 -1.30
C PRO A 318 -11.32 10.73 -0.04
N LEU A 319 -10.55 10.76 1.06
CA LEU A 319 -10.98 11.45 2.29
C LEU A 319 -11.10 12.96 2.07
N PHE A 320 -10.12 13.59 1.43
CA PHE A 320 -10.18 15.01 1.08
C PHE A 320 -11.42 15.32 0.23
N LYS A 321 -11.68 14.53 -0.81
CA LYS A 321 -12.87 14.72 -1.66
C LYS A 321 -14.17 14.56 -0.89
N HIS A 322 -14.24 13.58 0.02
CA HIS A 322 -15.41 13.40 0.87
C HIS A 322 -15.66 14.63 1.76
N LEU A 323 -14.65 15.09 2.50
CA LEU A 323 -14.82 16.25 3.38
C LEU A 323 -15.12 17.53 2.60
N LYS A 324 -14.39 17.78 1.50
CA LYS A 324 -14.48 19.02 0.75
C LYS A 324 -15.67 19.10 -0.19
N TYR A 325 -15.92 18.07 -0.99
CA TYR A 325 -16.91 18.12 -2.07
C TYR A 325 -18.23 17.47 -1.69
N VAL A 326 -18.23 16.47 -0.80
CA VAL A 326 -19.48 15.81 -0.36
C VAL A 326 -20.07 16.52 0.85
N LEU A 327 -19.25 16.80 1.87
CA LEU A 327 -19.71 17.48 3.09
C LEU A 327 -19.61 19.01 3.02
N ASN A 328 -19.05 19.55 1.93
CA ASN A 328 -18.87 20.99 1.70
C ASN A 328 -18.12 21.71 2.85
N LEU A 329 -17.13 21.03 3.45
CA LEU A 329 -16.30 21.59 4.51
C LEU A 329 -15.16 22.42 3.89
N PRO A 330 -14.73 23.53 4.54
CA PRO A 330 -13.64 24.39 4.07
C PRO A 330 -12.26 23.77 4.33
N VAL A 331 -12.07 22.52 3.90
CA VAL A 331 -10.82 21.76 4.06
C VAL A 331 -9.77 22.27 3.08
N ARG A 332 -8.60 22.58 3.64
CA ARG A 332 -7.38 22.94 2.92
C ARG A 332 -6.59 21.70 2.53
N ASP A 333 -6.31 20.81 3.49
CA ASP A 333 -5.52 19.60 3.26
C ASP A 333 -5.82 18.49 4.29
N VAL A 334 -5.45 17.26 3.96
CA VAL A 334 -5.59 16.07 4.80
C VAL A 334 -4.33 15.23 4.72
N ARG A 335 -3.83 14.78 5.88
CA ARG A 335 -2.73 13.82 5.97
C ARG A 335 -3.10 12.61 6.80
N LEU A 336 -2.76 11.44 6.30
CA LEU A 336 -2.73 10.20 7.06
C LEU A 336 -1.30 9.95 7.51
N LYS A 337 -1.03 10.12 8.80
CA LYS A 337 0.34 9.95 9.32
C LYS A 337 0.75 8.47 9.21
N GLU A 338 1.90 8.22 8.59
CA GLU A 338 2.45 6.87 8.43
C GLU A 338 2.65 6.18 9.78
N ALA A 339 2.94 6.92 10.85
CA ALA A 339 3.02 6.39 12.21
C ALA A 339 1.75 5.65 12.66
N GLY A 340 0.58 6.03 12.14
CA GLY A 340 -0.69 5.32 12.34
C GLY A 340 -0.97 4.26 11.27
N GLY A 341 0.05 3.77 10.58
CA GLY A 341 -0.08 2.86 9.44
C GLY A 341 -0.90 3.44 8.29
N SER A 342 -0.95 4.77 8.16
CA SER A 342 -1.78 5.49 7.18
C SER A 342 -3.26 5.09 7.24
N GLY A 343 -3.79 5.05 8.47
CA GLY A 343 -5.23 4.88 8.70
C GLY A 343 -5.69 5.18 10.13
N ALA A 344 -4.85 4.91 11.14
CA ALA A 344 -5.21 5.17 12.53
C ALA A 344 -5.08 6.65 12.92
N TYR A 345 -4.19 7.42 12.27
CA TYR A 345 -3.91 8.81 12.65
C TYR A 345 -4.13 9.75 11.45
N VAL A 346 -5.14 10.61 11.58
CA VAL A 346 -5.57 11.61 10.59
C VAL A 346 -5.29 13.01 11.12
N VAL A 347 -4.74 13.88 10.27
CA VAL A 347 -4.67 15.33 10.52
C VAL A 347 -5.41 16.05 9.38
N VAL A 348 -6.30 16.98 9.73
CA VAL A 348 -7.06 17.80 8.77
C VAL A 348 -6.81 19.27 9.04
N SER A 349 -6.44 20.00 7.99
CA SER A 349 -6.34 21.47 8.02
C SER A 349 -7.58 22.07 7.36
N LEU A 350 -8.25 22.99 8.06
CA LEU A 350 -9.46 23.66 7.56
C LEU A 350 -9.53 25.11 8.00
N LYS A 351 -10.26 25.93 7.26
CA LYS A 351 -10.58 27.30 7.66
C LYS A 351 -11.82 27.28 8.55
N LYS A 352 -11.64 27.41 9.87
CA LYS A 352 -12.77 27.34 10.82
C LYS A 352 -13.72 28.53 10.62
N GLN A 353 -15.02 28.24 10.49
CA GLN A 353 -16.07 29.23 10.26
C GLN A 353 -17.01 29.40 11.45
N PHE A 354 -17.20 28.35 12.27
CA PHE A 354 -18.08 28.37 13.44
C PHE A 354 -17.68 27.28 14.45
N GLU A 355 -18.16 27.43 15.69
CA GLU A 355 -17.94 26.43 16.75
C GLU A 355 -18.70 25.13 16.48
N GLY A 356 -18.02 23.99 16.66
CA GLY A 356 -18.58 22.67 16.35
C GLY A 356 -18.24 22.14 14.95
N GLN A 357 -17.69 22.96 14.05
CA GLN A 357 -17.22 22.51 12.73
C GLN A 357 -16.16 21.39 12.81
N VAL A 358 -15.36 21.38 13.88
CA VAL A 358 -14.39 20.30 14.16
C VAL A 358 -15.10 18.98 14.44
N LYS A 359 -16.21 18.97 15.18
CA LYS A 359 -17.02 17.76 15.39
C LYS A 359 -17.67 17.28 14.11
N GLN A 360 -18.17 18.18 13.26
CA GLN A 360 -18.70 17.83 11.94
C GLN A 360 -17.61 17.15 11.08
N THR A 361 -16.39 17.69 11.09
CA THR A 361 -15.23 17.12 10.38
C THR A 361 -14.87 15.74 10.92
N MET A 362 -14.83 15.58 12.24
CA MET A 362 -14.59 14.31 12.94
C MET A 362 -15.59 13.23 12.50
N TYR A 363 -16.89 13.50 12.58
CA TYR A 363 -17.91 12.54 12.18
C TYR A 363 -17.86 12.23 10.68
N GLY A 364 -17.53 13.22 9.84
CA GLY A 364 -17.31 13.01 8.41
C GLY A 364 -16.14 12.07 8.10
N ILE A 365 -15.03 12.17 8.83
CA ILE A 365 -13.91 11.22 8.70
C ILE A 365 -14.36 9.82 9.13
N TRP A 366 -15.05 9.74 10.27
CA TRP A 366 -15.40 8.48 10.92
C TRP A 366 -16.53 7.71 10.23
N SER A 367 -17.38 8.39 9.46
CA SER A 367 -18.46 7.79 8.67
C SER A 367 -17.97 7.24 7.32
N LEU A 368 -16.88 7.79 6.76
CA LEU A 368 -16.37 7.38 5.44
C LEU A 368 -15.91 5.92 5.42
N ARG A 369 -15.23 5.47 6.48
CA ARG A 369 -14.71 4.09 6.54
C ARG A 369 -14.59 3.58 7.97
N SER A 370 -15.02 2.33 8.17
CA SER A 370 -14.82 1.57 9.40
C SER A 370 -13.34 1.42 9.77
N GLY A 371 -13.02 1.58 11.05
CA GLY A 371 -11.66 1.41 11.58
C GLY A 371 -10.66 2.48 11.13
N PHE A 372 -11.13 3.69 10.84
CA PHE A 372 -10.32 4.82 10.39
C PHE A 372 -10.29 5.95 11.43
N GLY A 373 -9.17 6.67 11.53
CA GLY A 373 -9.05 7.86 12.39
C GLY A 373 -9.22 7.57 13.87
N LYS A 374 -8.51 6.56 14.40
CA LYS A 374 -8.37 6.35 15.86
C LYS A 374 -7.96 7.62 16.58
N ILE A 375 -7.04 8.36 15.99
CA ILE A 375 -6.61 9.69 16.41
C ILE A 375 -6.91 10.63 15.25
N THR A 376 -7.75 11.63 15.50
CA THR A 376 -8.08 12.70 14.55
C THR A 376 -7.62 14.01 15.15
N VAL A 377 -6.83 14.78 14.42
CA VAL A 377 -6.43 16.14 14.81
C VAL A 377 -6.95 17.10 13.76
N VAL A 378 -7.64 18.15 14.18
CA VAL A 378 -8.10 19.21 13.29
C VAL A 378 -7.38 20.51 13.64
N VAL A 379 -6.68 21.08 12.66
CA VAL A 379 -5.91 22.31 12.77
C VAL A 379 -6.47 23.37 11.82
N ASP A 380 -6.13 24.64 12.07
CA ASP A 380 -6.47 25.74 11.17
C ASP A 380 -5.72 25.65 9.81
N ASP A 381 -6.13 26.48 8.85
CA ASP A 381 -5.62 26.55 7.48
C ASP A 381 -4.22 27.19 7.35
N ASP A 382 -3.65 27.68 8.45
CA ASP A 382 -2.27 28.16 8.55
C ASP A 382 -1.27 27.05 8.90
N ILE A 383 -1.73 25.88 9.35
CA ILE A 383 -0.89 24.74 9.70
C ILE A 383 -0.73 23.80 8.51
N ASP A 384 0.51 23.60 8.07
CA ASP A 384 0.84 22.54 7.12
C ASP A 384 0.77 21.18 7.82
N VAL A 385 -0.17 20.34 7.42
CA VAL A 385 -0.36 18.99 7.99
C VAL A 385 0.83 18.06 7.71
N ARG A 386 1.69 18.39 6.74
CA ARG A 386 2.90 17.62 6.38
C ARG A 386 4.12 18.00 7.23
N ASP A 387 4.06 19.10 7.96
CA ASP A 387 5.05 19.48 8.97
C ASP A 387 4.61 18.97 10.35
N ASP A 388 5.29 17.93 10.83
CA ASP A 388 4.98 17.36 12.14
C ASP A 388 5.26 18.35 13.29
N PHE A 389 6.24 19.25 13.16
CA PHE A 389 6.52 20.27 14.16
C PHE A 389 5.40 21.31 14.22
N ALA A 390 4.88 21.76 13.07
CA ALA A 390 3.77 22.72 13.04
C ALA A 390 2.48 22.14 13.66
N VAL A 391 2.20 20.85 13.40
CA VAL A 391 1.07 20.14 14.01
C VAL A 391 1.26 20.01 15.54
N ASP A 392 2.45 19.63 15.99
CA ASP A 392 2.76 19.51 17.43
C ASP A 392 2.71 20.88 18.14
N TRP A 393 3.15 21.94 17.47
CA TRP A 393 3.01 23.32 17.96
C TRP A 393 1.55 23.74 18.10
N ALA A 394 0.70 23.44 17.10
CA ALA A 394 -0.73 23.71 17.18
C ALA A 394 -1.38 22.93 18.34
N LEU A 395 -1.04 21.65 18.50
CA LEU A 395 -1.50 20.82 19.62
C LEU A 395 -1.09 21.41 20.98
N SER A 396 0.10 22.00 21.09
CA SER A 396 0.63 22.53 22.34
C SER A 396 -0.09 23.80 22.82
N TRP A 397 -0.51 24.66 21.88
CA TRP A 397 -0.96 26.01 22.22
C TRP A 397 -2.41 26.31 21.84
N ARG A 398 -3.06 25.46 21.05
CA ARG A 398 -4.47 25.65 20.61
C ARG A 398 -5.44 24.65 21.22
N VAL A 399 -4.94 23.71 22.05
CA VAL A 399 -5.74 22.67 22.69
C VAL A 399 -5.85 22.94 24.19
N ARG A 400 -7.09 23.00 24.67
CA ARG A 400 -7.44 22.84 26.08
C ARG A 400 -7.93 21.40 26.31
N PRO A 401 -7.14 20.53 26.96
CA PRO A 401 -7.48 19.11 27.07
C PRO A 401 -8.87 18.80 27.63
N ASP A 402 -9.39 19.62 28.55
CA ASP A 402 -10.71 19.44 29.15
C ASP A 402 -11.89 19.81 28.24
N LYS A 403 -11.66 20.58 27.17
CA LYS A 403 -12.70 21.11 26.26
C LYS A 403 -12.58 20.59 24.83
N ASP A 404 -11.35 20.34 24.39
CA ASP A 404 -11.02 20.19 22.97
C ASP A 404 -10.67 18.75 22.59
N VAL A 405 -10.74 17.83 23.56
CA VAL A 405 -10.53 16.40 23.34
C VAL A 405 -11.87 15.68 23.43
N TYR A 406 -12.28 15.08 22.32
CA TYR A 406 -13.53 14.33 22.21
C TYR A 406 -13.22 12.84 22.10
N ILE A 407 -13.72 12.03 23.04
CA ILE A 407 -13.55 10.58 23.01
C ILE A 407 -14.90 9.95 22.68
N GLU A 408 -14.94 9.22 21.57
CA GLU A 408 -16.08 8.38 21.21
C GLU A 408 -15.76 6.92 21.56
N ARG A 409 -16.69 6.26 22.24
CA ARG A 409 -16.51 4.90 22.78
C ARG A 409 -17.41 3.93 22.03
N ASP A 410 -17.12 2.64 22.19
CA ASP A 410 -17.95 1.55 21.68
C ASP A 410 -18.17 1.59 20.15
N ILE A 411 -17.10 1.94 19.43
CA ILE A 411 -17.10 2.04 17.96
C ILE A 411 -16.10 1.08 17.34
N GLN A 412 -16.27 0.80 16.03
CA GLN A 412 -15.40 -0.13 15.31
C GLN A 412 -13.92 0.28 15.42
N ALA A 413 -13.14 -0.60 16.04
CA ALA A 413 -11.70 -0.46 16.24
C ALA A 413 -10.93 -0.52 14.92
N VAL A 414 -9.73 0.05 14.93
CA VAL A 414 -8.75 -0.13 13.84
C VAL A 414 -8.32 -1.61 13.83
N GLY A 415 -8.38 -2.25 12.67
CA GLY A 415 -7.99 -3.66 12.56
C GLY A 415 -6.53 -3.89 12.96
N LEU A 416 -6.25 -5.01 13.63
CA LEU A 416 -4.91 -5.38 14.14
C LEU A 416 -4.32 -4.42 15.20
N ASP A 417 -5.14 -3.54 15.78
CA ASP A 417 -4.69 -2.66 16.86
C ASP A 417 -4.37 -3.47 18.14
N PRO A 418 -3.10 -3.54 18.58
CA PRO A 418 -2.71 -4.35 19.72
C PRO A 418 -3.22 -3.79 21.05
N SER A 419 -3.64 -2.52 21.10
CA SER A 419 -4.18 -1.92 22.33
C SER A 419 -5.57 -2.44 22.70
N GLN A 420 -6.26 -3.15 21.78
CA GLN A 420 -7.62 -3.66 22.04
C GLN A 420 -7.62 -4.89 22.96
N ALA A 421 -6.60 -5.76 22.85
CA ALA A 421 -6.52 -6.97 23.66
C ALA A 421 -5.12 -7.61 23.62
N PRO A 422 -4.71 -8.34 24.68
CA PRO A 422 -3.42 -9.03 24.72
C PRO A 422 -3.30 -10.08 23.61
N PRO A 423 -2.08 -10.45 23.16
CA PRO A 423 -1.87 -11.36 22.02
C PRO A 423 -2.59 -12.71 22.11
N SER A 424 -2.84 -13.20 23.33
CA SER A 424 -3.56 -14.47 23.58
C SER A 424 -5.02 -14.47 23.12
N VAL A 425 -5.63 -13.30 22.93
CA VAL A 425 -7.01 -13.18 22.45
C VAL A 425 -7.06 -13.33 20.93
N PRO A 426 -7.88 -14.24 20.35
CA PRO A 426 -7.97 -14.42 18.90
C PRO A 426 -8.37 -13.14 18.14
N GLN A 427 -7.88 -12.97 16.91
CA GLN A 427 -8.11 -11.75 16.13
C GLN A 427 -9.57 -11.43 15.85
N HIS A 428 -10.41 -12.46 15.71
CA HIS A 428 -11.83 -12.33 15.43
C HIS A 428 -12.70 -12.20 16.68
N HIS A 429 -12.09 -12.19 17.87
CA HIS A 429 -12.83 -12.03 19.11
C HIS A 429 -13.51 -10.64 19.16
N PRO A 430 -14.79 -10.54 19.56
CA PRO A 430 -15.53 -9.27 19.57
C PRO A 430 -14.83 -8.11 20.30
N ILE A 431 -14.08 -8.41 21.36
CA ILE A 431 -13.31 -7.41 22.12
C ILE A 431 -12.25 -6.67 21.27
N ARG A 432 -11.77 -7.27 20.18
CA ARG A 432 -10.83 -6.61 19.25
C ARG A 432 -11.52 -5.76 18.20
N MET A 433 -12.85 -5.88 18.09
CA MET A 433 -13.65 -5.20 17.08
C MET A 433 -14.24 -3.90 17.61
N VAL A 434 -14.40 -3.77 18.93
CA VAL A 434 -14.96 -2.59 19.61
C VAL A 434 -13.85 -1.86 20.33
N GLY A 435 -13.68 -0.57 20.03
CA GLY A 435 -12.67 0.29 20.64
C GLY A 435 -13.18 1.72 20.76
N SER A 436 -12.25 2.66 20.86
CA SER A 436 -12.53 4.10 20.94
C SER A 436 -11.75 4.90 19.91
N ARG A 437 -12.21 6.11 19.64
CA ARG A 437 -11.48 7.10 18.84
C ARG A 437 -11.43 8.42 19.61
N VAL A 438 -10.38 9.19 19.35
CA VAL A 438 -10.19 10.53 19.89
C VAL A 438 -10.13 11.53 18.75
N ALA A 439 -10.84 12.64 18.89
CA ALA A 439 -10.62 13.82 18.08
C ALA A 439 -10.11 14.96 18.95
N ILE A 440 -9.17 15.73 18.40
CA ILE A 440 -8.53 16.85 19.08
C ILE A 440 -8.76 18.09 18.23
N ASP A 441 -9.48 19.06 18.78
CA ASP A 441 -9.63 20.40 18.22
C ASP A 441 -8.39 21.23 18.55
N ALA A 442 -7.44 21.27 17.61
CA ALA A 442 -6.25 22.12 17.66
C ALA A 442 -6.42 23.41 16.83
N THR A 443 -7.67 23.87 16.64
CA THR A 443 -7.96 25.16 16.03
C THR A 443 -7.95 26.31 17.05
N ARG A 444 -7.77 27.54 16.60
CA ARG A 444 -7.94 28.72 17.46
C ARG A 444 -9.41 28.84 17.89
N LYS A 445 -9.61 29.16 19.17
CA LYS A 445 -10.94 29.27 19.80
C LYS A 445 -11.49 30.69 19.83
N HIS A 446 -10.64 31.66 19.52
CA HIS A 446 -10.89 33.10 19.50
C HIS A 446 -9.70 33.76 18.80
N GLU A 447 -9.69 35.09 18.72
CA GLU A 447 -8.51 35.82 18.27
C GLU A 447 -7.34 35.61 19.23
N TYR A 448 -6.26 35.01 18.72
CA TYR A 448 -5.03 34.81 19.50
C TYR A 448 -4.11 36.01 19.32
N PRO A 449 -3.14 36.22 20.23
CA PRO A 449 -2.04 37.14 19.98
C PRO A 449 -1.36 36.87 18.62
N ALA A 450 -0.76 37.90 18.04
CA ALA A 450 -0.01 37.77 16.80
C ALA A 450 1.06 36.67 16.94
N ILE A 451 1.24 35.89 15.88
CA ILE A 451 2.29 34.88 15.83
C ILE A 451 3.65 35.57 15.90
N SER A 452 4.54 35.08 16.78
CA SER A 452 5.90 35.60 16.92
C SER A 452 6.81 35.07 15.81
N LEU A 453 6.46 35.33 14.55
CA LEU A 453 7.17 34.88 13.36
C LEU A 453 7.28 36.05 12.37
N PRO A 454 8.42 36.21 11.67
CA PRO A 454 8.49 37.14 10.54
C PRO A 454 7.37 36.89 9.51
N PRO A 455 6.89 37.93 8.81
CA PRO A 455 5.88 37.76 7.76
C PRO A 455 6.31 36.72 6.72
N LYS A 456 5.36 35.90 6.26
CA LYS A 456 5.62 34.83 5.28
C LYS A 456 6.34 35.33 4.03
N GLU A 457 5.98 36.51 3.52
CA GLU A 457 6.63 37.12 2.36
C GLU A 457 8.13 37.42 2.56
N HIS A 458 8.56 37.70 3.80
CA HIS A 458 9.97 37.90 4.12
C HIS A 458 10.70 36.55 4.20
N LEU A 459 10.07 35.55 4.83
CA LEU A 459 10.60 34.19 4.88
C LEU A 459 10.76 33.60 3.48
N ASP A 460 9.75 33.75 2.61
CA ASP A 460 9.77 33.26 1.23
C ASP A 460 10.90 33.94 0.41
N LYS A 461 11.12 35.26 0.58
CA LYS A 461 12.23 35.99 -0.06
C LYS A 461 13.59 35.46 0.39
N VAL A 462 13.79 35.28 1.71
CA VAL A 462 15.02 34.72 2.26
C VAL A 462 15.25 33.29 1.75
N ALA A 463 14.21 32.46 1.72
CA ALA A 463 14.29 31.10 1.20
C ALA A 463 14.66 31.05 -0.30
N ALA A 464 14.11 31.96 -1.12
CA ALA A 464 14.47 32.05 -2.53
C ALA A 464 15.94 32.44 -2.77
N GLN A 465 16.53 33.17 -1.81
CA GLN A 465 17.92 33.61 -1.84
C GLN A 465 18.81 32.80 -0.88
N TRP A 466 18.36 31.62 -0.41
CA TRP A 466 19.02 30.88 0.68
C TRP A 466 20.53 30.68 0.46
N LYS A 467 20.91 30.36 -0.77
CA LYS A 467 22.31 30.15 -1.18
C LYS A 467 23.17 31.42 -1.10
N GLU A 468 22.59 32.60 -1.29
CA GLU A 468 23.32 33.88 -1.21
C GLU A 468 23.81 34.17 0.21
N TYR A 469 23.15 33.58 1.22
CA TYR A 469 23.57 33.67 2.63
C TYR A 469 24.71 32.70 2.99
N GLY A 470 25.16 31.84 2.06
CA GLY A 470 26.29 30.92 2.27
C GLY A 470 25.99 29.73 3.18
N ILE A 471 24.72 29.33 3.30
CA ILE A 471 24.28 28.18 4.11
C ILE A 471 23.95 27.00 3.17
N GLU A 472 24.46 25.79 3.48
CA GLU A 472 24.20 24.56 2.71
C GLU A 472 22.94 23.81 3.18
N ASP A 473 22.32 23.03 2.28
CA ASP A 473 21.04 22.30 2.45
C ASP A 473 21.16 20.87 3.01
#